data_AF-A0A1J5LMQ5-F1
#
_entry.id   AF-A0A1J5LMQ5-F1
#
_cell.length_a   1.000
_cell.length_b   1.000
_cell.length_c   1.000
_cell.angle_alpha   90.00
_cell.angle_beta   90.00
_cell.angle_gamma   90.00
#
_symmetry.space_group_name_H-M   'P 1'
#
loop_
_entity.id
_entity.type
_entity.pdbx_description
1 polymer ?
#
loop_
_entity_poly.entity_id
_entity_poly.type
_entity_poly.pdbx_seq_one_letter_code
_entity_poly.pdbx_strand_id
1 'polypeptide(L)'
;MARTAHDIRLHKLYRILNLIPAKYRASEAELMPRKWPEYRFLTPWDSNRLFHEAFIKAYREYVRTNIDAATADDIKIGFKLNFYKRNAHLTQLNIARQKADKVGLPYAAYLEFIFKFTAARRYKHPPQPNQLWPNEKKLDAWLNKIVEFWSDDRHCLELNRMKDMPQYAHSADKGLPAQRQFRSELIDLVTSEAYSIDRFVAKHVFERHHFCIKDCGFLGKFAVENAERRAIEDMEIGLLTSCEYGTPADEDFYQSCFGLPGVVTSKNAVCSSCTQRGDCELARQSVISKAVNETGSEDPIDAADRRENRRRVSKCRARRRN
;
A
#
# COMPACT_ATOMS: atom_id res chain seq x y z
N MET A 1 -0.53 -7.80 30.73
CA MET A 1 -1.10 -8.66 29.65
C MET A 1 -0.53 -8.20 28.32
N ALA A 2 -0.02 -9.13 27.50
CA ALA A 2 0.45 -8.80 26.15
C ALA A 2 -0.74 -8.33 25.30
N ARG A 3 -0.56 -7.29 24.47
CA ARG A 3 -1.61 -6.83 23.54
C ARG A 3 -1.72 -7.84 22.39
N THR A 4 -2.95 -8.20 22.01
CA THR A 4 -3.20 -9.05 20.84
C THR A 4 -2.84 -8.32 19.54
N ALA A 5 -2.68 -9.05 18.43
CA ALA A 5 -2.48 -8.45 17.11
C ALA A 5 -3.64 -7.51 16.73
N HIS A 6 -4.87 -7.92 17.07
CA HIS A 6 -6.07 -7.11 16.93
C HIS A 6 -5.96 -5.78 17.70
N ASP A 7 -5.58 -5.82 18.98
CA ASP A 7 -5.41 -4.61 19.81
C ASP A 7 -4.35 -3.66 19.25
N ILE A 8 -3.24 -4.21 18.77
CA ILE A 8 -2.17 -3.45 18.12
C ILE A 8 -2.72 -2.72 16.90
N ARG A 9 -3.53 -3.41 16.08
CA ARG A 9 -4.18 -2.82 14.91
C ARG A 9 -5.13 -1.69 15.30
N LEU A 10 -6.06 -1.92 16.22
CA LEU A 10 -7.00 -0.88 16.67
C LEU A 10 -6.25 0.36 17.22
N HIS A 11 -5.16 0.14 17.96
CA HIS A 11 -4.32 1.21 18.46
C HIS A 11 -3.63 2.02 17.33
N LYS A 12 -3.16 1.37 16.27
CA LYS A 12 -2.60 2.05 15.09
C LYS A 12 -3.67 2.87 14.36
N LEU A 13 -4.88 2.34 14.21
CA LEU A 13 -6.01 3.04 13.58
C LEU A 13 -6.45 4.26 14.40
N TYR A 14 -6.50 4.12 15.73
CA TYR A 14 -6.76 5.23 16.65
C TYR A 14 -5.72 6.34 16.52
N ARG A 15 -4.43 6.00 16.41
CA ARG A 15 -3.37 6.99 16.13
C ARG A 15 -3.60 7.71 14.81
N ILE A 16 -3.90 6.96 13.75
CA ILE A 16 -4.14 7.52 12.41
C ILE A 16 -5.33 8.50 12.43
N LEU A 17 -6.41 8.16 13.15
CA LEU A 17 -7.57 9.03 13.35
C LEU A 17 -7.20 10.39 13.96
N ASN A 18 -6.27 10.41 14.91
CA ASN A 18 -5.81 11.63 15.60
C ASN A 18 -4.76 12.44 14.82
N LEU A 19 -4.14 11.85 13.80
CA LEU A 19 -2.99 12.44 13.12
C LEU A 19 -3.26 12.87 11.68
N ILE A 20 -4.18 12.18 10.99
CA ILE A 20 -4.46 12.37 9.57
C ILE A 20 -5.95 12.73 9.39
N PRO A 21 -6.27 13.88 8.77
CA PRO A 21 -7.66 14.30 8.53
C PRO A 21 -8.49 13.24 7.78
N ALA A 22 -9.78 13.13 8.09
CA ALA A 22 -10.68 12.12 7.49
C ALA A 22 -10.67 12.09 5.96
N LYS A 23 -10.62 13.26 5.31
CA LYS A 23 -10.55 13.39 3.84
C LYS A 23 -9.36 12.68 3.20
N TYR A 24 -8.25 12.51 3.94
CA TYR A 24 -7.06 11.79 3.47
C TYR A 24 -7.03 10.33 3.91
N ARG A 25 -8.09 9.82 4.55
CA ARG A 25 -8.23 8.42 4.97
C ARG A 25 -9.40 7.73 4.27
N ALA A 26 -10.39 8.49 3.81
CA ALA A 26 -11.59 7.99 3.15
C ALA A 26 -11.31 7.14 1.91
N SER A 27 -10.24 7.42 1.17
CA SER A 27 -9.86 6.72 -0.05
C SER A 27 -9.13 5.38 0.18
N GLU A 28 -8.75 5.03 1.42
CA GLU A 28 -7.95 3.82 1.67
C GLU A 28 -8.63 2.53 1.22
N ALA A 29 -9.97 2.47 1.26
CA ALA A 29 -10.71 1.30 0.78
C ALA A 29 -10.65 1.16 -0.75
N GLU A 30 -10.71 2.27 -1.48
CA GLU A 30 -10.61 2.28 -2.95
C GLU A 30 -9.18 2.03 -3.43
N LEU A 31 -8.20 2.46 -2.63
CA LEU A 31 -6.78 2.25 -2.92
C LEU A 31 -6.35 0.81 -2.63
N MET A 32 -6.96 0.14 -1.66
CA MET A 32 -6.58 -1.22 -1.23
C MET A 32 -6.33 -2.20 -2.39
N PRO A 33 -7.24 -2.40 -3.36
CA PRO A 33 -6.97 -3.32 -4.46
C PRO A 33 -5.81 -2.82 -5.36
N ARG A 34 -5.61 -1.50 -5.48
CA ARG A 34 -4.57 -0.93 -6.34
C ARG A 34 -3.18 -1.00 -5.74
N LYS A 35 -3.04 -1.21 -4.43
CA LYS A 35 -1.73 -1.27 -3.78
C LYS A 35 -0.92 -2.43 -4.34
N TRP A 36 0.40 -2.30 -4.33
CA TRP A 36 1.31 -3.43 -4.50
C TRP A 36 0.91 -4.57 -3.53
N PRO A 37 0.89 -5.85 -3.94
CA PRO A 37 0.27 -6.91 -3.16
C PRO A 37 0.79 -7.03 -1.72
N GLU A 38 2.08 -6.77 -1.45
CA GLU A 38 2.64 -6.79 -0.09
C GLU A 38 2.02 -5.78 0.86
N TYR A 39 1.49 -4.68 0.32
CA TYR A 39 1.00 -3.56 1.12
C TYR A 39 -0.50 -3.67 1.39
N ARG A 40 -1.20 -4.63 0.77
CA ARG A 40 -2.66 -4.80 0.87
C ARG A 40 -3.12 -5.22 2.27
N PHE A 41 -2.25 -5.79 3.08
CA PHE A 41 -2.54 -6.18 4.48
C PHE A 41 -1.87 -5.28 5.52
N LEU A 42 -1.12 -4.26 5.09
CA LEU A 42 -0.52 -3.27 6.00
C LEU A 42 -1.55 -2.23 6.44
N THR A 43 -1.51 -1.83 7.72
CA THR A 43 -2.28 -0.67 8.16
C THR A 43 -1.79 0.61 7.45
N PRO A 44 -2.60 1.67 7.31
CA PRO A 44 -2.12 2.93 6.74
C PRO A 44 -0.94 3.53 7.53
N TRP A 45 -0.86 3.24 8.84
CA TRP A 45 0.27 3.58 9.67
C TRP A 45 1.55 2.88 9.22
N ASP A 46 1.50 1.56 9.04
CA ASP A 46 2.64 0.75 8.63
C ASP A 46 3.07 1.10 7.19
N SER A 47 2.11 1.27 6.27
CA SER A 47 2.39 1.73 4.90
C SER A 47 3.08 3.10 4.87
N ASN A 48 2.64 4.07 5.70
CA ASN A 48 3.29 5.37 5.78
C ASN A 48 4.73 5.27 6.31
N ARG A 49 5.00 4.39 7.28
CA ARG A 49 6.36 4.14 7.77
C ARG A 49 7.24 3.50 6.70
N LEU A 50 6.74 2.45 6.04
CA LEU A 50 7.47 1.77 4.98
C LEU A 50 7.79 2.70 3.81
N PHE A 51 6.82 3.53 3.40
CA PHE A 51 7.02 4.55 2.37
C PHE A 51 8.06 5.59 2.77
N HIS A 52 8.05 6.05 4.03
CA HIS A 52 9.04 6.99 4.54
C HIS A 52 10.46 6.40 4.53
N GLU A 53 10.61 5.14 4.93
CA GLU A 53 11.90 4.44 4.91
C GLU A 53 12.42 4.30 3.48
N ALA A 54 11.56 3.91 2.54
CA ALA A 54 11.90 3.87 1.12
C ALA A 54 12.27 5.27 0.58
N PHE A 55 11.53 6.31 1.00
CA PHE A 55 11.79 7.69 0.61
C PHE A 55 13.17 8.17 1.07
N ILE A 56 13.55 7.91 2.33
CA ILE A 56 14.88 8.27 2.84
C ILE A 56 15.97 7.58 2.02
N LYS A 57 15.82 6.27 1.74
CA LYS A 57 16.79 5.50 0.96
C LYS A 57 16.97 6.09 -0.45
N ALA A 58 15.86 6.32 -1.15
CA ALA A 58 15.88 6.88 -2.50
C ALA A 58 16.43 8.33 -2.54
N TYR A 59 16.12 9.14 -1.52
CA TYR A 59 16.63 10.49 -1.40
C TYR A 59 18.16 10.49 -1.21
N ARG A 60 18.68 9.65 -0.31
CA ARG A 60 20.14 9.51 -0.11
C ARG A 60 20.84 9.08 -1.37
N GLU A 61 20.26 8.10 -2.08
CA GLU A 61 20.84 7.64 -3.34
C GLU A 61 20.86 8.74 -4.39
N TYR A 62 19.77 9.49 -4.53
CA TYR A 62 19.75 10.64 -5.42
C TYR A 62 20.85 11.67 -5.11
N VAL A 63 21.03 12.03 -3.83
CA VAL A 63 22.09 12.95 -3.41
C VAL A 63 23.45 12.38 -3.76
N ARG A 64 23.70 11.11 -3.44
CA ARG A 64 24.96 10.42 -3.68
C ARG A 64 25.35 10.45 -5.16
N THR A 65 24.40 10.19 -6.05
CA THR A 65 24.65 10.13 -7.50
C THR A 65 24.71 11.51 -8.16
N ASN A 66 23.91 12.48 -7.71
CA ASN A 66 23.67 13.72 -8.48
C ASN A 66 24.16 15.01 -7.81
N ILE A 67 24.48 14.99 -6.53
CA ILE A 67 24.88 16.18 -5.77
C ILE A 67 26.28 15.99 -5.21
N ASP A 68 26.42 15.13 -4.20
CA ASP A 68 27.69 14.84 -3.54
C ASP A 68 27.57 13.57 -2.70
N ALA A 69 28.50 12.64 -2.91
CA ALA A 69 28.54 11.36 -2.22
C ALA A 69 28.87 11.51 -0.73
N ALA A 70 29.72 12.47 -0.36
CA ALA A 70 30.17 12.63 1.02
C ALA A 70 29.05 13.16 1.92
N THR A 71 28.23 14.09 1.43
CA THR A 71 27.10 14.65 2.19
C THR A 71 25.88 13.74 2.27
N ALA A 72 25.76 12.71 1.44
CA ALA A 72 24.56 11.86 1.35
C ALA A 72 24.16 11.21 2.69
N ASP A 73 25.14 10.83 3.51
CA ASP A 73 24.90 10.12 4.77
C ASP A 73 24.61 11.08 5.94
N ASP A 74 25.12 12.31 5.89
CA ASP A 74 24.96 13.33 6.93
C ASP A 74 23.70 14.20 6.79
N ILE A 75 23.00 14.13 5.64
CA ILE A 75 21.80 14.95 5.43
C ILE A 75 20.65 14.46 6.33
N LYS A 76 20.08 15.43 7.07
CA LYS A 76 18.89 15.24 7.91
C LYS A 76 17.62 15.20 7.05
N ILE A 77 17.29 14.02 6.52
CA ILE A 77 16.06 13.78 5.75
C ILE A 77 14.89 13.55 6.70
N GLY A 78 13.75 14.21 6.44
CA GLY A 78 12.52 13.97 7.20
C GLY A 78 12.53 14.49 8.64
N PHE A 79 13.47 15.36 9.05
CA PHE A 79 13.59 15.83 10.44
C PHE A 79 12.32 16.52 11.00
N LYS A 80 11.50 17.10 10.11
CA LYS A 80 10.22 17.74 10.48
C LYS A 80 9.04 16.76 10.56
N LEU A 81 9.23 15.52 10.11
CA LEU A 81 8.22 14.47 10.17
C LEU A 81 8.14 13.93 11.59
N ASN A 82 6.95 13.93 12.16
CA ASN A 82 6.68 13.31 13.44
C ASN A 82 5.51 12.34 13.31
N PHE A 83 5.74 11.06 13.58
CA PHE A 83 4.67 10.05 13.53
C PHE A 83 3.75 10.10 14.76
N TYR A 84 4.14 10.78 15.84
CA TYR A 84 3.40 10.79 17.11
C TYR A 84 2.60 12.07 17.34
N LYS A 85 2.81 13.10 16.51
CA LYS A 85 2.11 14.39 16.62
C LYS A 85 1.62 14.84 15.27
N ARG A 86 0.44 15.46 15.25
CA ARG A 86 -0.13 16.05 14.03
C ARG A 86 0.85 17.08 13.44
N ASN A 87 1.19 16.91 12.18
CA ASN A 87 2.02 17.86 11.44
C ASN A 87 1.75 17.76 9.93
N ALA A 88 2.06 18.83 9.21
CA ALA A 88 1.83 18.91 7.77
C ALA A 88 2.66 17.87 6.98
N HIS A 89 3.89 17.57 7.42
CA HIS A 89 4.77 16.63 6.73
C HIS A 89 4.23 15.19 6.74
N LEU A 90 3.60 14.75 7.84
CA LEU A 90 2.95 13.44 7.90
C LEU A 90 1.75 13.36 6.95
N THR A 91 0.99 14.45 6.84
CA THR A 91 -0.12 14.51 5.88
C THR A 91 0.40 14.49 4.44
N GLN A 92 1.46 15.23 4.13
CA GLN A 92 2.10 15.23 2.80
C GLN A 92 2.67 13.86 2.44
N LEU A 93 3.34 13.20 3.39
CA LEU A 93 3.84 11.83 3.23
C LEU A 93 2.70 10.85 2.96
N ASN A 94 1.61 10.93 3.73
CA ASN A 94 0.44 10.09 3.53
C ASN A 94 -0.14 10.26 2.12
N ILE A 95 -0.29 11.51 1.67
CA ILE A 95 -0.79 11.81 0.32
C ILE A 95 0.16 11.22 -0.73
N ALA A 96 1.47 11.41 -0.58
CA ALA A 96 2.45 10.88 -1.52
C ALA A 96 2.42 9.34 -1.60
N ARG A 97 2.29 8.68 -0.45
CA ARG A 97 2.12 7.23 -0.36
C ARG A 97 0.82 6.77 -1.02
N GLN A 98 -0.30 7.47 -0.82
CA GLN A 98 -1.57 7.18 -1.54
C GLN A 98 -1.44 7.30 -3.05
N LYS A 99 -0.61 8.24 -3.51
CA LYS A 99 -0.33 8.38 -4.93
C LYS A 99 0.49 7.20 -5.45
N ALA A 100 1.49 6.73 -4.72
CA ALA A 100 2.22 5.50 -5.06
C ALA A 100 1.29 4.27 -5.08
N ASP A 101 0.45 4.11 -4.05
CA ASP A 101 -0.56 3.06 -3.96
C ASP A 101 -1.55 3.10 -5.13
N LYS A 102 -1.88 4.28 -5.66
CA LYS A 102 -2.76 4.42 -6.83
C LYS A 102 -2.12 3.88 -8.11
N VAL A 103 -0.79 3.98 -8.24
CA VAL A 103 -0.04 3.45 -9.39
C VAL A 103 0.16 1.94 -9.25
N GLY A 104 0.23 1.43 -8.02
CA GLY A 104 0.38 0.01 -7.75
C GLY A 104 1.81 -0.52 -7.82
N LEU A 105 2.80 0.36 -7.64
CA LEU A 105 4.22 0.00 -7.64
C LEU A 105 4.72 -0.30 -6.21
N PRO A 106 5.74 -1.17 -6.06
CA PRO A 106 6.56 -1.19 -4.86
C PRO A 106 7.10 0.22 -4.57
N TYR A 107 7.17 0.61 -3.30
CA TYR A 107 7.57 1.98 -2.94
C TYR A 107 8.98 2.32 -3.40
N ALA A 108 9.90 1.35 -3.35
CA ALA A 108 11.26 1.53 -3.86
C ALA A 108 11.28 1.84 -5.37
N ALA A 109 10.56 1.07 -6.17
CA ALA A 109 10.48 1.27 -7.63
C ALA A 109 9.79 2.59 -7.99
N TYR A 110 8.68 2.94 -7.31
CA TYR A 110 8.01 4.23 -7.49
C TYR A 110 8.96 5.40 -7.24
N LEU A 111 9.70 5.35 -6.13
CA LEU A 111 10.61 6.42 -5.75
C LEU A 111 11.83 6.48 -6.68
N GLU A 112 12.41 5.34 -7.06
CA GLU A 112 13.47 5.27 -8.07
C GLU A 112 13.05 5.99 -9.36
N PHE A 113 11.86 5.68 -9.87
CA PHE A 113 11.30 6.35 -11.03
C PHE A 113 11.23 7.87 -10.84
N ILE A 114 10.64 8.33 -9.73
CA ILE A 114 10.50 9.76 -9.46
C ILE A 114 11.86 10.47 -9.38
N PHE A 115 12.82 9.91 -8.65
CA PHE A 115 14.13 10.53 -8.49
C PHE A 115 14.93 10.53 -9.81
N LYS A 116 14.84 9.48 -10.62
CA LYS A 116 15.40 9.46 -12.00
C LYS A 116 14.75 10.50 -12.90
N PHE A 117 13.42 10.60 -12.86
CA PHE A 117 12.65 11.59 -13.62
C PHE A 117 12.99 13.03 -13.23
N THR A 118 13.27 13.27 -11.95
CA THR A 118 13.77 14.55 -11.42
C THR A 118 15.22 14.81 -11.85
N ALA A 119 16.11 13.82 -11.75
CA ALA A 119 17.53 13.94 -12.14
C ALA A 119 17.68 14.38 -13.60
N ALA A 120 16.90 13.76 -14.49
CA ALA A 120 16.90 14.10 -15.93
C ALA A 120 16.53 15.57 -16.21
N ARG A 121 15.80 16.23 -15.29
CA ARG A 121 15.39 17.64 -15.40
C ARG A 121 16.33 18.60 -14.68
N ARG A 122 17.44 18.11 -14.12
CA ARG A 122 18.47 18.90 -13.43
C ARG A 122 17.90 19.83 -12.35
N TYR A 123 16.91 19.35 -11.59
CA TYR A 123 16.39 20.12 -10.47
C TYR A 123 17.48 20.35 -9.42
N LYS A 124 17.58 21.59 -8.93
CA LYS A 124 18.59 21.98 -7.93
C LYS A 124 18.43 21.26 -6.60
N HIS A 125 17.21 20.84 -6.27
CA HIS A 125 16.89 20.17 -5.01
C HIS A 125 16.08 18.91 -5.25
N PRO A 126 16.31 17.85 -4.47
CA PRO A 126 15.51 16.64 -4.56
C PRO A 126 14.05 16.92 -4.13
N PRO A 127 13.06 16.23 -4.72
CA PRO A 127 11.66 16.48 -4.46
C PRO A 127 11.27 16.15 -3.01
N GLN A 128 10.41 16.99 -2.44
CA GLN A 128 9.71 16.74 -1.19
C GLN A 128 8.54 15.76 -1.43
N PRO A 129 7.98 15.11 -0.39
CA PRO A 129 6.87 14.18 -0.55
C PRO A 129 5.67 14.75 -1.33
N ASN A 130 5.30 16.01 -1.10
CA ASN A 130 4.21 16.68 -1.82
C ASN A 130 4.53 17.00 -3.30
N GLN A 131 5.76 16.76 -3.76
CA GLN A 131 6.24 17.00 -5.12
C GLN A 131 6.47 15.70 -5.90
N LEU A 132 6.19 14.53 -5.30
CA LEU A 132 6.36 13.24 -5.96
C LEU A 132 5.27 12.92 -6.99
N TRP A 133 4.21 13.74 -7.06
CA TRP A 133 3.14 13.59 -8.06
C TRP A 133 3.22 14.72 -9.09
N PRO A 134 3.02 14.43 -10.40
CA PRO A 134 2.98 15.48 -11.41
C PRO A 134 1.79 16.42 -11.19
N ASN A 135 1.92 17.65 -11.65
CA ASN A 135 0.75 18.52 -11.79
C ASN A 135 -0.13 18.05 -12.97
N GLU A 136 -1.36 18.54 -13.02
CA GLU A 136 -2.36 18.12 -14.02
C GLU A 136 -1.85 18.27 -15.46
N LYS A 137 -1.19 19.39 -15.78
CA LYS A 137 -0.61 19.67 -17.11
C LYS A 137 0.46 18.67 -17.55
N LYS A 138 1.10 17.96 -16.62
CA LYS A 138 2.19 17.01 -16.89
C LYS A 138 1.79 15.56 -16.59
N LEU A 139 0.53 15.32 -16.22
CA LEU A 139 0.07 14.03 -15.76
C LEU A 139 0.23 12.97 -16.86
N ASP A 140 -0.25 13.26 -18.07
CA ASP A 140 -0.21 12.29 -19.18
C ASP A 140 1.21 11.92 -19.59
N ALA A 141 2.08 12.92 -19.77
CA ALA A 141 3.49 12.69 -20.08
C ALA A 141 4.21 11.91 -18.97
N TRP A 142 3.86 12.14 -17.71
CA TRP A 142 4.41 11.41 -16.58
C TRP A 142 3.90 9.96 -16.53
N LEU A 143 2.62 9.72 -16.82
CA LEU A 143 2.03 8.39 -16.88
C LEU A 143 2.66 7.56 -18.01
N ASN A 144 2.86 8.14 -19.19
CA ASN A 144 3.56 7.47 -20.30
C ASN A 144 4.97 7.04 -19.89
N LYS A 145 5.70 7.88 -19.16
CA LYS A 145 7.03 7.52 -18.63
C LYS A 145 6.98 6.46 -17.54
N ILE A 146 5.90 6.38 -16.76
CA ILE A 146 5.70 5.26 -15.83
C ILE A 146 5.49 3.96 -16.59
N VAL A 147 4.66 3.96 -17.64
CA VAL A 147 4.42 2.74 -18.43
C VAL A 147 5.72 2.24 -19.08
N GLU A 148 6.53 3.15 -19.63
CA GLU A 148 7.86 2.81 -20.14
C GLU A 148 8.79 2.25 -19.05
N PHE A 149 8.76 2.83 -17.84
CA PHE A 149 9.60 2.40 -16.72
C PHE A 149 9.15 1.06 -16.11
N TRP A 150 7.83 0.84 -16.07
CA TRP A 150 7.17 -0.29 -15.45
C TRP A 150 6.69 -1.29 -16.51
N SER A 151 7.65 -1.82 -17.27
CA SER A 151 7.41 -2.89 -18.23
C SER A 151 6.94 -4.17 -17.53
N ASP A 152 6.34 -5.06 -18.30
CA ASP A 152 5.89 -6.36 -17.77
C ASP A 152 7.06 -7.18 -17.23
N ASP A 153 8.23 -7.16 -17.87
CA ASP A 153 9.46 -7.80 -17.36
C ASP A 153 9.81 -7.32 -15.95
N ARG A 154 9.74 -5.99 -15.74
CA ARG A 154 10.02 -5.39 -14.45
C ARG A 154 8.96 -5.76 -13.42
N HIS A 155 7.70 -5.75 -13.82
CA HIS A 155 6.60 -6.18 -12.97
C HIS A 155 6.79 -7.65 -12.52
N CYS A 156 7.12 -8.54 -13.45
CA CYS A 156 7.41 -9.94 -13.18
C CYS A 156 8.61 -10.11 -12.24
N LEU A 157 9.69 -9.35 -12.47
CA LEU A 157 10.87 -9.35 -11.61
C LEU A 157 10.52 -8.94 -10.17
N GLU A 158 9.73 -7.87 -10.00
CA GLU A 158 9.33 -7.38 -8.68
C GLU A 158 8.35 -8.34 -7.99
N LEU A 159 7.43 -8.97 -8.72
CA LEU A 159 6.59 -10.04 -8.17
C LEU A 159 7.40 -11.26 -7.73
N ASN A 160 8.45 -11.62 -8.47
CA ASN A 160 9.35 -12.69 -8.07
C ASN A 160 10.13 -12.35 -6.80
N ARG A 161 10.46 -11.07 -6.59
CA ARG A 161 11.13 -10.55 -5.38
C ARG A 161 10.19 -10.37 -4.19
N MET A 162 8.88 -10.38 -4.45
CA MET A 162 7.87 -10.26 -3.43
C MET A 162 8.06 -11.34 -2.37
N LYS A 163 7.99 -10.94 -1.10
CA LYS A 163 7.99 -11.87 0.04
C LYS A 163 6.82 -12.85 -0.12
N ASP A 164 7.05 -14.11 0.22
CA ASP A 164 5.99 -15.10 0.28
C ASP A 164 4.95 -14.70 1.33
N MET A 165 3.68 -14.73 0.93
CA MET A 165 2.56 -14.26 1.74
C MET A 165 1.51 -15.36 1.86
N PRO A 166 1.36 -15.97 3.05
CA PRO A 166 0.38 -17.04 3.26
C PRO A 166 -1.05 -16.57 3.00
N GLN A 167 -1.33 -15.27 3.08
CA GLN A 167 -2.63 -14.68 2.76
C GLN A 167 -3.05 -14.90 1.30
N TYR A 168 -2.12 -15.15 0.38
CA TYR A 168 -2.44 -15.38 -1.03
C TYR A 168 -2.47 -16.86 -1.43
N ALA A 169 -2.11 -17.76 -0.51
CA ALA A 169 -2.21 -19.19 -0.76
C ALA A 169 -3.67 -19.59 -1.03
N HIS A 170 -3.89 -20.50 -1.97
CA HIS A 170 -5.20 -21.03 -2.36
C HIS A 170 -5.90 -21.68 -1.17
N SER A 171 -5.16 -22.44 -0.35
CA SER A 171 -5.67 -23.06 0.88
C SER A 171 -6.13 -22.05 1.94
N ALA A 172 -5.66 -20.80 1.86
CA ALA A 172 -5.97 -19.71 2.77
C ALA A 172 -6.97 -18.70 2.18
N ASP A 173 -7.62 -19.04 1.06
CA ASP A 173 -8.51 -18.12 0.38
C ASP A 173 -9.77 -17.79 1.21
N LYS A 174 -10.01 -16.50 1.45
CA LYS A 174 -11.21 -15.99 2.14
C LYS A 174 -12.08 -15.14 1.22
N GLY A 175 -11.79 -15.13 -0.09
CA GLY A 175 -12.50 -14.34 -1.09
C GLY A 175 -12.32 -12.84 -0.89
N LEU A 176 -11.25 -12.41 -0.21
CA LEU A 176 -11.01 -11.00 0.08
C LEU A 176 -10.76 -10.23 -1.22
N PRO A 177 -11.20 -8.96 -1.33
CA PRO A 177 -10.88 -8.17 -2.51
C PRO A 177 -9.37 -8.07 -2.79
N ALA A 178 -8.51 -8.04 -1.75
CA ALA A 178 -7.05 -8.14 -1.94
C ALA A 178 -6.59 -9.43 -2.65
N GLN A 179 -7.15 -10.57 -2.25
CA GLN A 179 -6.83 -11.90 -2.81
C GLN A 179 -7.34 -12.01 -4.25
N ARG A 180 -8.59 -11.61 -4.50
CA ARG A 180 -9.18 -11.62 -5.85
C ARG A 180 -8.41 -10.74 -6.81
N GLN A 181 -8.06 -9.52 -6.38
CA GLN A 181 -7.28 -8.60 -7.21
C GLN A 181 -5.89 -9.16 -7.53
N PHE A 182 -5.23 -9.79 -6.55
CA PHE A 182 -3.91 -10.40 -6.78
C PHE A 182 -3.99 -11.54 -7.81
N ARG A 183 -4.99 -12.42 -7.70
CA ARG A 183 -5.18 -13.49 -8.69
C ARG A 183 -5.50 -12.94 -10.08
N SER A 184 -6.34 -11.91 -10.17
CA SER A 184 -6.62 -11.23 -11.44
C SER A 184 -5.36 -10.70 -12.09
N GLU A 185 -4.49 -10.04 -11.32
CA GLU A 185 -3.23 -9.49 -11.84
C GLU A 185 -2.28 -10.59 -12.35
N LEU A 186 -2.23 -11.74 -11.66
CA LEU A 186 -1.45 -12.89 -12.11
C LEU A 186 -2.02 -13.50 -13.40
N ILE A 187 -3.34 -13.57 -13.53
CA ILE A 187 -4.02 -14.01 -14.76
C ILE A 187 -3.71 -13.05 -15.92
N ASP A 188 -3.80 -11.74 -15.67
CA ASP A 188 -3.52 -10.71 -16.68
C ASP A 188 -2.07 -10.83 -17.18
N LEU A 189 -1.11 -11.11 -16.29
CA LEU A 189 0.31 -11.27 -16.64
C LEU A 189 0.61 -12.48 -17.52
N VAL A 190 -0.02 -13.63 -17.25
CA VAL A 190 0.21 -14.83 -18.07
C VAL A 190 -0.58 -14.77 -19.38
N THR A 191 -1.72 -14.07 -19.41
CA THR A 191 -2.52 -13.90 -20.63
C THR A 191 -1.97 -12.80 -21.55
N SER A 192 -1.22 -11.84 -21.04
CA SER A 192 -0.51 -10.84 -21.85
C SER A 192 0.77 -11.36 -22.52
N GLU A 193 1.05 -12.67 -22.40
CA GLU A 193 2.28 -13.33 -22.86
C GLU A 193 3.57 -12.82 -22.21
N ALA A 194 3.47 -11.94 -21.20
CA ALA A 194 4.61 -11.49 -20.41
C ALA A 194 5.18 -12.59 -19.49
N TYR A 195 4.40 -13.64 -19.25
CA TYR A 195 4.78 -14.76 -18.39
C TYR A 195 4.58 -16.10 -19.12
N SER A 196 5.62 -16.92 -19.16
CA SER A 196 5.53 -18.30 -19.67
C SER A 196 4.55 -19.12 -18.83
N ILE A 197 3.71 -19.93 -19.50
CA ILE A 197 2.78 -20.86 -18.85
C ILE A 197 3.53 -21.86 -17.96
N ASP A 198 4.66 -22.41 -18.43
CA ASP A 198 5.51 -23.31 -17.64
C ASP A 198 5.96 -22.65 -16.34
N ARG A 199 6.48 -21.42 -16.45
CA ARG A 199 6.92 -20.66 -15.29
C ARG A 199 5.75 -20.30 -14.37
N PHE A 200 4.58 -19.99 -14.95
CA PHE A 200 3.38 -19.67 -14.19
C PHE A 200 2.94 -20.85 -13.33
N VAL A 201 2.82 -22.03 -13.92
CA VAL A 201 2.39 -23.24 -13.24
C VAL A 201 3.42 -23.63 -12.18
N ALA A 202 4.70 -23.73 -12.55
CA ALA A 202 5.77 -24.06 -11.60
C ALA A 202 5.76 -23.09 -10.39
N LYS A 203 5.71 -21.79 -10.63
CA LYS A 203 5.80 -20.79 -9.56
C LYS A 203 4.52 -20.62 -8.76
N HIS A 204 3.38 -20.44 -9.42
CA HIS A 204 2.14 -20.00 -8.79
C HIS A 204 1.18 -21.14 -8.43
N VAL A 205 1.38 -22.33 -8.99
CA VAL A 205 0.63 -23.53 -8.59
C VAL A 205 1.47 -24.37 -7.61
N PHE A 206 2.72 -24.69 -7.95
CA PHE A 206 3.53 -25.64 -7.18
C PHE A 206 4.45 -25.02 -6.12
N GLU A 207 5.20 -23.97 -6.45
CA GLU A 207 6.09 -23.29 -5.49
C GLU A 207 5.25 -22.51 -4.46
N ARG A 208 4.41 -21.58 -4.93
CA ARG A 208 3.73 -20.61 -4.05
C ARG A 208 2.27 -20.89 -3.76
N HIS A 209 1.68 -21.94 -4.32
CA HIS A 209 0.30 -22.35 -4.07
C HIS A 209 -0.74 -21.22 -4.18
N HIS A 210 -0.55 -20.23 -5.06
CA HIS A 210 -1.52 -19.14 -5.25
C HIS A 210 -2.79 -19.59 -5.99
N PHE A 211 -2.64 -20.64 -6.81
CA PHE A 211 -3.69 -21.31 -7.58
C PHE A 211 -3.61 -22.82 -7.36
N CYS A 212 -4.71 -23.52 -7.63
CA CYS A 212 -4.66 -24.95 -7.90
C CYS A 212 -4.69 -25.20 -9.43
N ILE A 213 -4.29 -26.40 -9.87
CA ILE A 213 -4.22 -26.71 -11.31
C ILE A 213 -5.57 -26.52 -12.02
N LYS A 214 -6.68 -26.75 -11.31
CA LYS A 214 -8.04 -26.60 -11.84
C LYS A 214 -8.38 -25.13 -12.16
N ASP A 215 -7.75 -24.18 -11.45
CA ASP A 215 -7.95 -22.75 -11.68
C ASP A 215 -7.27 -22.29 -12.98
N CYS A 216 -6.31 -23.06 -13.51
CA CYS A 216 -5.53 -22.68 -14.70
C CYS A 216 -6.20 -23.03 -16.03
N GLY A 217 -7.45 -23.50 -16.03
CA GLY A 217 -8.14 -23.95 -17.26
C GLY A 217 -8.22 -22.89 -18.38
N PHE A 218 -8.16 -21.61 -18.04
CA PHE A 218 -8.15 -20.49 -19.00
C PHE A 218 -6.89 -20.44 -19.88
N LEU A 219 -5.81 -21.14 -19.50
CA LEU A 219 -4.55 -21.21 -20.27
C LEU A 219 -4.56 -22.30 -21.35
N GLY A 220 -5.62 -23.09 -21.43
CA GLY A 220 -5.74 -24.21 -22.36
C GLY A 220 -5.22 -25.52 -21.76
N LYS A 221 -6.06 -26.55 -21.82
CA LYS A 221 -5.85 -27.84 -21.16
C LYS A 221 -4.49 -28.48 -21.47
N PHE A 222 -4.13 -28.59 -22.75
CA PHE A 222 -2.88 -29.23 -23.16
C PHE A 222 -1.63 -28.46 -22.71
N ALA A 223 -1.68 -27.13 -22.69
CA ALA A 223 -0.56 -26.31 -22.22
C ALA A 223 -0.35 -26.48 -20.71
N VAL A 224 -1.45 -26.47 -19.94
CA VAL A 224 -1.43 -26.68 -18.49
C VAL A 224 -0.93 -28.07 -18.13
N GLU A 225 -1.41 -29.13 -18.79
CA GLU A 225 -0.98 -30.52 -18.53
C GLU A 225 0.54 -30.71 -18.79
N ASN A 226 1.08 -30.09 -19.84
CA ASN A 226 2.52 -30.15 -20.10
C ASN A 226 3.34 -29.36 -19.08
N ALA A 227 2.89 -28.16 -18.72
CA ALA A 227 3.53 -27.33 -17.70
C ALA A 227 3.50 -28.01 -16.32
N GLU A 228 2.38 -28.66 -15.99
CA GLU A 228 2.22 -29.47 -14.77
C GLU A 228 3.23 -30.60 -14.72
N ARG A 229 3.31 -31.41 -15.78
CA ARG A 229 4.27 -32.52 -15.87
C ARG A 229 5.71 -32.05 -15.66
N ARG A 230 6.12 -30.95 -16.32
CA ARG A 230 7.47 -30.38 -16.16
C ARG A 230 7.72 -29.88 -14.74
N ALA A 231 6.75 -29.21 -14.13
CA ALA A 231 6.89 -28.73 -12.75
C ALA A 231 7.04 -29.90 -11.76
N ILE A 232 6.31 -31.00 -11.97
CA ILE A 232 6.45 -32.23 -11.16
C ILE A 232 7.85 -32.83 -11.34
N GLU A 233 8.31 -32.97 -12.59
CA GLU A 233 9.67 -33.45 -12.90
C GLU A 233 10.72 -32.58 -12.20
N ASP A 234 10.60 -31.24 -12.25
CA ASP A 234 11.50 -30.29 -11.58
C ASP A 234 11.48 -30.43 -10.05
N MET A 235 10.33 -30.75 -9.44
CA MET A 235 10.24 -31.01 -8.00
C MET A 235 10.96 -32.31 -7.62
N GLU A 236 10.78 -33.38 -8.40
CA GLU A 236 11.39 -34.69 -8.13
C GLU A 236 12.92 -34.63 -8.16
N ILE A 237 13.49 -33.81 -9.05
CA ILE A 237 14.94 -33.59 -9.14
C ILE A 237 15.46 -32.43 -8.27
N GLY A 238 14.59 -31.79 -7.49
CA GLY A 238 14.94 -30.74 -6.53
C GLY A 238 15.27 -29.37 -7.15
N LEU A 239 14.88 -29.12 -8.40
CA LEU A 239 14.99 -27.79 -9.03
C LEU A 239 13.85 -26.85 -8.64
N LEU A 240 12.70 -27.39 -8.19
CA LEU A 240 11.57 -26.64 -7.70
C LEU A 240 11.29 -27.00 -6.23
N THR A 241 11.22 -26.00 -5.35
CA THR A 241 10.92 -26.19 -3.93
C THR A 241 9.60 -25.53 -3.58
N SER A 242 8.69 -26.29 -2.96
CA SER A 242 7.41 -25.78 -2.47
C SER A 242 7.61 -24.88 -1.25
N CYS A 243 6.98 -23.71 -1.26
CA CYS A 243 6.86 -22.86 -0.07
C CYS A 243 5.89 -23.51 0.92
N GLU A 244 6.37 -23.79 2.12
CA GLU A 244 5.51 -24.23 3.22
C GLU A 244 4.96 -23.02 3.97
N TYR A 245 3.68 -22.75 3.75
CA TYR A 245 2.97 -21.76 4.54
C TYR A 245 2.48 -22.38 5.86
N GLY A 246 2.86 -21.78 6.98
CA GLY A 246 2.13 -22.01 8.24
C GLY A 246 0.70 -21.49 8.13
N THR A 247 -0.19 -21.93 9.03
CA THR A 247 -1.56 -21.42 9.08
C THR A 247 -1.56 -19.94 9.51
N PRO A 248 -1.95 -19.00 8.65
CA PRO A 248 -2.00 -17.58 9.02
C PRO A 248 -3.10 -17.34 10.07
N ALA A 249 -2.83 -16.44 11.01
CA ALA A 249 -3.82 -16.03 11.99
C ALA A 249 -4.92 -15.18 11.33
N ASP A 250 -6.07 -15.02 11.99
CA ASP A 250 -7.17 -14.23 11.42
C ASP A 250 -6.79 -12.77 11.20
N GLU A 251 -5.93 -12.21 12.06
CA GLU A 251 -5.44 -10.85 11.95
C GLU A 251 -4.51 -10.61 10.76
N ASP A 252 -3.87 -11.66 10.26
CA ASP A 252 -3.01 -11.57 9.06
C ASP A 252 -3.82 -11.24 7.81
N PHE A 253 -5.14 -11.50 7.84
CA PHE A 253 -6.07 -11.19 6.76
C PHE A 253 -6.69 -9.79 6.86
N TYR A 254 -6.30 -8.98 7.84
CA TYR A 254 -6.82 -7.61 7.96
C TYR A 254 -6.27 -6.72 6.84
N GLN A 255 -7.06 -6.57 5.78
CA GLN A 255 -6.78 -5.71 4.63
C GLN A 255 -6.52 -4.25 5.06
N SER A 256 -5.84 -3.45 4.24
CA SER A 256 -5.32 -2.15 4.66
C SER A 256 -6.39 -1.17 5.15
N CYS A 257 -7.62 -1.29 4.65
CA CYS A 257 -8.75 -0.46 5.08
C CYS A 257 -9.53 -1.02 6.28
N PHE A 258 -9.26 -2.25 6.73
CA PHE A 258 -9.99 -2.92 7.80
C PHE A 258 -9.99 -2.07 9.09
N GLY A 259 -11.19 -1.78 9.59
CA GLY A 259 -11.45 -1.00 10.82
C GLY A 259 -11.20 0.51 10.70
N LEU A 260 -10.83 1.03 9.52
CA LEU A 260 -10.45 2.45 9.39
C LEU A 260 -11.68 3.38 9.45
N PRO A 261 -11.73 4.36 10.37
CA PRO A 261 -12.81 5.35 10.40
C PRO A 261 -12.78 6.30 9.20
N GLY A 262 -13.93 6.82 8.78
CA GLY A 262 -14.05 7.79 7.68
C GLY A 262 -14.15 7.18 6.27
N VAL A 263 -14.12 5.85 6.15
CA VAL A 263 -14.49 5.14 4.92
C VAL A 263 -16.01 5.01 4.86
N VAL A 264 -16.64 5.47 3.76
CA VAL A 264 -18.09 5.39 3.58
C VAL A 264 -18.46 4.05 2.95
N THR A 265 -18.74 3.05 3.80
CA THR A 265 -19.01 1.66 3.38
C THR A 265 -20.14 1.54 2.34
N SER A 266 -21.22 2.31 2.48
CA SER A 266 -22.41 2.20 1.62
C SER A 266 -22.19 2.65 0.18
N LYS A 267 -21.17 3.47 -0.08
CA LYS A 267 -20.87 4.02 -1.42
C LYS A 267 -19.67 3.35 -2.10
N ASN A 268 -19.04 2.40 -1.42
CA ASN A 268 -17.77 1.84 -1.85
C ASN A 268 -17.93 0.40 -2.34
N ALA A 269 -17.70 0.16 -3.63
CA ALA A 269 -17.84 -1.16 -4.28
C ALA A 269 -16.89 -2.23 -3.72
N VAL A 270 -15.73 -1.83 -3.20
CA VAL A 270 -14.79 -2.76 -2.54
C VAL A 270 -15.39 -3.23 -1.21
N CYS A 271 -16.04 -2.32 -0.47
CA CYS A 271 -16.66 -2.65 0.81
C CYS A 271 -17.90 -3.52 0.67
N SER A 272 -18.72 -3.30 -0.38
CA SER A 272 -19.95 -4.08 -0.60
C SER A 272 -19.67 -5.55 -0.94
N SER A 273 -18.54 -5.83 -1.57
CA SER A 273 -18.11 -7.17 -1.98
C SER A 273 -17.14 -7.84 -1.00
N CYS A 274 -16.82 -7.21 0.13
CA CYS A 274 -15.84 -7.70 1.09
C CYS A 274 -16.49 -8.63 2.13
N THR A 275 -15.96 -9.85 2.26
CA THR A 275 -16.43 -10.86 3.22
C THR A 275 -16.22 -10.46 4.68
N GLN A 276 -15.25 -9.59 4.97
CA GLN A 276 -14.96 -9.07 6.33
C GLN A 276 -15.79 -7.83 6.72
N ARG A 277 -16.83 -7.47 5.97
CA ARG A 277 -17.56 -6.20 6.20
C ARG A 277 -18.12 -6.07 7.62
N GLY A 278 -18.67 -7.15 8.18
CA GLY A 278 -19.24 -7.16 9.54
C GLY A 278 -18.19 -6.81 10.59
N ASP A 279 -17.13 -7.61 10.68
CA ASP A 279 -16.04 -7.42 11.64
C ASP A 279 -15.31 -6.09 11.45
N CYS A 280 -15.17 -5.64 10.19
CA CYS A 280 -14.60 -4.34 9.86
C CYS A 280 -15.40 -3.19 10.46
N GLU A 281 -16.74 -3.27 10.45
CA GLU A 281 -17.60 -2.25 11.05
C GLU A 281 -17.47 -2.25 12.58
N LEU A 282 -17.46 -3.42 13.22
CA LEU A 282 -17.27 -3.54 14.67
C LEU A 282 -15.91 -2.99 15.12
N ALA A 283 -14.84 -3.33 14.39
CA ALA A 283 -13.51 -2.80 14.63
C ALA A 283 -13.48 -1.26 14.46
N ARG A 284 -14.16 -0.74 13.43
CA ARG A 284 -14.26 0.71 13.20
C ARG A 284 -14.99 1.41 14.33
N GLN A 285 -16.12 0.88 14.78
CA GLN A 285 -16.88 1.45 15.90
C GLN A 285 -16.03 1.45 17.18
N SER A 286 -15.27 0.39 17.43
CA SER A 286 -14.34 0.34 18.56
C SER A 286 -13.30 1.46 18.54
N VAL A 287 -12.74 1.78 17.35
CA VAL A 287 -11.80 2.90 17.19
C VAL A 287 -12.49 4.25 17.40
N ILE A 288 -13.72 4.42 16.89
CA ILE A 288 -14.50 5.65 17.03
C ILE A 288 -14.88 5.87 18.50
N SER A 289 -15.45 4.87 19.17
CA SER A 289 -15.82 4.93 20.58
C SER A 289 -14.62 5.30 21.45
N LYS A 290 -13.45 4.71 21.17
CA LYS A 290 -12.20 5.09 21.85
C LYS A 290 -11.86 6.57 21.64
N ALA A 291 -12.00 7.10 20.41
CA ALA A 291 -11.73 8.50 20.13
C ALA A 291 -12.74 9.46 20.78
N VAL A 292 -14.03 9.10 20.81
CA VAL A 292 -15.05 9.85 21.52
C VAL A 292 -14.73 9.88 23.02
N ASN A 293 -14.38 8.74 23.61
CA ASN A 293 -14.05 8.65 25.03
C ASN A 293 -12.82 9.49 25.41
N GLU A 294 -11.77 9.50 24.57
CA GLU A 294 -10.52 10.22 24.88
C GLU A 294 -10.55 11.71 24.49
N THR A 295 -11.31 12.09 23.46
CA THR A 295 -11.24 13.45 22.87
C THR A 295 -12.57 14.20 22.85
N GLY A 296 -13.68 13.51 23.12
CA GLY A 296 -15.04 14.03 23.01
C GLY A 296 -15.56 14.17 21.58
N SER A 297 -14.89 13.56 20.58
CA SER A 297 -15.33 13.64 19.17
C SER A 297 -14.95 12.39 18.37
N GLU A 298 -15.81 12.02 17.42
CA GLU A 298 -15.56 10.98 16.42
C GLU A 298 -14.49 11.39 15.39
N ASP A 299 -14.34 12.69 15.14
CA ASP A 299 -13.25 13.28 14.33
C ASP A 299 -12.50 14.33 15.17
N PRO A 300 -11.48 13.88 15.95
CA PRO A 300 -10.74 14.76 16.84
C PRO A 300 -10.05 15.93 16.11
N ILE A 301 -9.63 15.71 14.87
CA ILE A 301 -8.91 16.70 14.06
C ILE A 301 -9.85 17.81 13.62
N ASP A 302 -10.98 17.46 13.03
CA ASP A 302 -11.96 18.45 12.58
C ASP A 302 -12.55 19.23 13.77
N ALA A 303 -12.82 18.55 14.89
CA ALA A 303 -13.27 19.21 16.12
C ALA A 303 -12.23 20.22 16.65
N ALA A 304 -10.94 19.88 16.63
CA ALA A 304 -9.85 20.78 17.02
C ALA A 304 -9.74 21.98 16.07
N ASP A 305 -9.82 21.75 14.76
CA ASP A 305 -9.74 22.80 13.74
C ASP A 305 -10.91 23.79 13.85
N ARG A 306 -12.14 23.28 14.04
CA ARG A 306 -13.33 24.13 14.30
C ARG A 306 -13.15 24.97 15.57
N ARG A 307 -12.59 24.38 16.64
CA ARG A 307 -12.34 25.09 17.90
C ARG A 307 -11.33 26.23 17.73
N GLU A 308 -10.22 25.97 17.06
CA GLU A 308 -9.20 27.01 16.80
C GLU A 308 -9.73 28.09 15.85
N ASN A 309 -10.50 27.72 14.83
CA ASN A 309 -11.13 28.70 13.93
C ASN A 309 -12.11 29.61 14.69
N ARG A 310 -12.97 29.04 15.56
CA ARG A 310 -13.85 29.82 16.45
C ARG A 310 -13.06 30.79 17.33
N ARG A 311 -11.92 30.33 17.90
CA ARG A 311 -11.04 31.18 18.72
C ARG A 311 -10.46 32.34 17.91
N ARG A 312 -9.98 32.08 16.69
CA ARG A 312 -9.45 33.12 15.79
C ARG A 312 -10.51 34.15 15.39
N VAL A 313 -11.70 33.69 15.02
CA VAL A 313 -12.82 34.56 14.66
C VAL A 313 -13.26 35.42 15.85
N SER A 314 -13.35 34.85 17.05
CA SER A 314 -13.66 35.58 18.28
C SER A 314 -12.63 36.69 18.56
N LYS A 315 -11.32 36.37 18.50
CA LYS A 315 -10.24 37.36 18.66
C LYS A 315 -10.29 38.47 17.62
N CYS A 316 -10.56 38.13 16.36
CA CYS A 316 -10.71 39.10 15.27
C CYS A 316 -11.90 40.05 15.52
N ARG A 317 -13.04 39.51 15.94
CA ARG A 317 -14.24 40.32 16.28
C ARG A 317 -14.01 41.24 17.47
N ALA A 318 -13.29 40.77 18.51
CA ALA A 318 -12.94 41.60 19.66
C ALA A 318 -12.04 42.79 19.26
N ARG A 319 -11.06 42.57 18.39
CA ARG A 319 -10.16 43.63 17.88
C ARG A 319 -10.86 44.69 17.01
N ARG A 320 -11.99 44.35 16.37
CA ARG A 320 -12.75 45.29 15.53
C ARG A 320 -13.76 46.13 16.32
N ARG A 321 -13.99 45.81 17.59
CA ARG A 321 -14.90 46.54 18.48
C ARG A 321 -14.19 47.58 19.36
N ASN A 322 -12.86 47.51 19.42
CA ASN A 322 -11.99 48.50 20.05
C ASN A 322 -11.39 49.39 18.96
#